data_AF-A0A3P7JFE5-F1
#
_entry.id   AF-A0A3P7JFE5-F1
#
_cell.length_a   1.000
_cell.length_b   1.000
_cell.length_c   1.000
_cell.angle_alpha   90.00
_cell.angle_beta   90.00
_cell.angle_gamma   90.00
#
_symmetry.space_group_name_H-M   'P 1'
#
loop_
_entity.id
_entity.type
_entity.pdbx_description
1 polymer ?
#
loop_
_entity_poly.entity_id
_entity_poly.type
_entity_poly.pdbx_seq_one_letter_code
_entity_poly.pdbx_strand_id
1 'polypeptide(L)'
;MTFYGCKGTSAEVNWLERVQIDITIEHSRRGLISLFLTSPSGTTIQLLHPRKYDDSSEGLREWPFVSVGHWGENPNGVWKLEAMSMSHNKDAKALGVLSFVRLTAHGTKDDPLKDNAFILHTV
;
A
#
# COMPACT_ATOMS: atom_id res chain seq x y z
N MET A 1 -0.32 0.41 -11.12
CA MET A 1 0.26 1.77 -11.15
C MET A 1 1.77 1.64 -11.27
N THR A 2 2.40 2.36 -12.20
CA THR A 2 3.86 2.28 -12.37
C THR A 2 4.55 3.40 -11.60
N PHE A 3 5.55 3.06 -10.80
CA PHE A 3 6.38 4.00 -10.05
C PHE A 3 7.81 3.98 -10.60
N TYR A 4 8.40 5.16 -10.80
CA TYR A 4 9.71 5.33 -11.45
C TYR A 4 10.82 5.81 -10.49
N GLY A 5 10.58 5.75 -9.17
CA GLY A 5 11.63 6.02 -8.18
C GLY A 5 12.16 7.44 -8.20
N CYS A 6 11.47 8.40 -8.85
CA CYS A 6 11.96 9.77 -9.06
C CYS A 6 13.41 9.82 -9.59
N LYS A 7 13.78 8.84 -10.42
CA LYS A 7 15.14 8.62 -10.92
C LYS A 7 15.77 9.89 -11.50
N GLY A 8 16.99 10.21 -11.06
CA GLY A 8 17.76 11.36 -11.53
C GLY A 8 17.39 12.70 -10.86
N THR A 9 16.53 12.68 -9.84
CA THR A 9 16.17 13.88 -9.06
C THR A 9 16.72 13.81 -7.64
N SER A 10 16.60 14.90 -6.88
CA SER A 10 16.94 14.91 -5.45
C SER A 10 15.99 14.05 -4.59
N ALA A 11 14.87 13.59 -5.16
CA ALA A 11 13.89 12.74 -4.49
C ALA A 11 13.99 11.26 -4.93
N GLU A 12 15.12 10.86 -5.53
CA GLU A 12 15.32 9.48 -6.00
C GLU A 12 15.25 8.47 -4.85
N VAL A 13 14.44 7.43 -5.02
CA VAL A 13 14.27 6.33 -4.05
C VAL A 13 14.54 5.00 -4.75
N ASN A 14 15.59 4.31 -4.30
CA ASN A 14 15.96 2.97 -4.73
C ASN A 14 15.81 1.92 -3.64
N TRP A 15 15.73 2.33 -2.36
CA TRP A 15 15.55 1.47 -1.21
C TRP A 15 14.40 2.01 -0.35
N LEU A 16 13.32 1.23 -0.23
CA LEU A 16 12.15 1.63 0.53
C LEU A 16 12.38 1.62 2.04
N GLU A 17 11.81 2.60 2.72
CA GLU A 17 11.62 2.60 4.16
C GLU A 17 10.14 2.47 4.51
N ARG A 18 9.28 3.24 3.82
CA ARG A 18 7.83 3.11 3.96
C ARG A 18 7.10 3.52 2.68
N VAL A 19 5.92 2.94 2.49
CA VAL A 19 5.00 3.30 1.43
C VAL A 19 3.72 3.85 2.05
N GLN A 20 3.22 4.95 1.49
CA GLN A 20 1.90 5.49 1.78
C GLN A 20 1.01 5.37 0.55
N ILE A 21 -0.21 4.87 0.74
CA ILE A 21 -1.27 4.87 -0.26
C ILE A 21 -2.42 5.72 0.26
N ASP A 22 -2.64 6.86 -0.36
CA ASP A 22 -3.85 7.66 -0.15
C ASP A 22 -4.94 7.15 -1.10
N ILE A 23 -6.12 6.84 -0.58
CA ILE A 23 -7.26 6.42 -1.41
C ILE A 23 -8.54 7.18 -1.10
N THR A 24 -9.39 7.30 -2.13
CA THR A 24 -10.82 7.57 -1.95
C THR A 24 -11.60 6.38 -2.47
N ILE A 25 -12.36 5.74 -1.58
CA ILE A 25 -13.25 4.63 -1.91
C ILE A 25 -14.61 4.83 -1.27
N GLU A 26 -15.64 4.84 -2.09
CA GLU A 26 -17.04 4.82 -1.66
C GLU A 26 -17.48 3.37 -1.49
N HIS A 27 -18.22 3.07 -0.42
CA HIS A 27 -18.79 1.74 -0.18
C HIS A 27 -19.98 1.86 0.78
N SER A 28 -21.07 1.13 0.51
CA SER A 28 -22.27 1.17 1.37
C SER A 28 -22.02 0.64 2.79
N ARG A 29 -20.97 -0.17 2.96
CA ARG A 29 -20.53 -0.73 4.25
C ARG A 29 -19.00 -0.81 4.35
N ARG A 30 -18.37 0.21 4.90
CA ARG A 30 -16.91 0.42 4.93
C ARG A 30 -16.13 -0.75 5.55
N GLY A 31 -16.71 -1.44 6.52
CA GLY A 31 -16.09 -2.60 7.17
C GLY A 31 -15.87 -3.81 6.27
N LEU A 32 -16.51 -3.86 5.09
CA LEU A 32 -16.29 -4.92 4.11
C LEU A 32 -15.07 -4.68 3.21
N ILE A 33 -14.52 -3.47 3.22
CA ILE A 33 -13.37 -3.13 2.38
C ILE A 33 -12.13 -3.84 2.92
N SER A 34 -11.45 -4.60 2.06
CA SER A 34 -10.11 -5.13 2.27
C SER A 34 -9.17 -4.58 1.22
N LEU A 35 -7.95 -4.20 1.62
CA LEU A 35 -6.95 -3.62 0.73
C LEU A 35 -5.66 -4.42 0.78
N PHE A 36 -5.13 -4.73 -0.39
CA PHE A 36 -3.83 -5.39 -0.56
C PHE A 36 -2.94 -4.57 -1.49
N LEU A 37 -1.67 -4.43 -1.13
CA LEU A 37 -0.66 -3.76 -1.94
C LEU A 37 0.47 -4.72 -2.24
N THR A 38 0.69 -4.98 -3.53
CA THR A 38 1.80 -5.79 -4.03
C THR A 38 2.86 -4.89 -4.66
N SER A 39 4.12 -5.05 -4.22
CA SER A 39 5.27 -4.33 -4.75
C SER A 39 5.77 -4.91 -6.08
N PRO A 40 6.66 -4.20 -6.80
CA PRO A 40 7.31 -4.72 -8.00
C PRO A 40 8.09 -6.02 -7.77
N SER A 41 8.59 -6.24 -6.55
CA SER A 41 9.30 -7.47 -6.16
C SER A 41 8.36 -8.65 -5.86
N GLY A 42 7.04 -8.41 -5.80
CA GLY A 42 6.01 -9.43 -5.55
C GLY A 42 5.53 -9.52 -4.10
N THR A 43 6.10 -8.75 -3.17
CA THR A 43 5.68 -8.76 -1.76
C THR A 43 4.29 -8.15 -1.63
N THR A 44 3.34 -8.91 -1.09
CA THR A 44 1.96 -8.47 -0.88
C THR A 44 1.70 -8.21 0.60
N ILE A 45 1.25 -6.98 0.92
CA ILE A 45 0.90 -6.56 2.27
C ILE A 45 -0.59 -6.20 2.31
N GLN A 46 -1.31 -6.71 3.31
CA GLN A 46 -2.69 -6.30 3.58
C GLN A 46 -2.70 -4.98 4.36
N LEU A 47 -3.16 -3.91 3.72
CA LEU A 47 -3.21 -2.56 4.31
C LEU A 47 -4.45 -2.34 5.18
N LEU A 48 -5.57 -3.00 4.83
CA LEU A 48 -6.82 -2.89 5.55
C LEU A 48 -7.45 -4.27 5.64
N HIS A 49 -7.72 -4.70 6.87
CA HIS A 49 -8.46 -5.92 7.15
C HIS A 49 -9.96 -5.62 7.21
N PRO A 50 -10.82 -6.62 6.94
CA PRO A 50 -12.25 -6.50 7.20
C PRO A 50 -12.52 -6.17 8.67
N ARG A 51 -13.47 -5.28 8.91
CA ARG A 51 -13.87 -4.83 10.25
C ARG A 51 -15.34 -5.11 10.42
N LYS A 52 -15.66 -6.26 11.02
CA LYS A 52 -17.04 -6.80 11.17
C LYS A 52 -18.06 -5.81 11.72
N TYR A 53 -17.63 -4.91 12.61
CA TYR A 53 -18.50 -3.95 13.30
C TYR A 53 -18.48 -2.54 12.68
N ASP A 54 -17.79 -2.33 11.56
CA ASP A 54 -17.78 -1.06 10.85
C ASP A 54 -18.87 -1.04 9.77
N ASP A 55 -20.08 -0.69 10.19
CA ASP A 55 -21.26 -0.62 9.32
C ASP A 55 -21.45 0.75 8.63
N SER A 56 -20.43 1.61 8.70
CA SER A 56 -20.48 2.98 8.14
C SER A 56 -20.58 2.99 6.62
N SER A 57 -21.39 3.87 6.06
CA SER A 57 -21.50 4.15 4.62
C SER A 57 -20.60 5.29 4.13
N GLU A 58 -19.80 5.91 5.00
CA GLU A 58 -19.00 7.10 4.69
C GLU A 58 -17.80 6.81 3.77
N GLY A 59 -17.50 5.53 3.53
CA GLY A 59 -16.32 5.11 2.77
C GLY A 59 -15.01 5.61 3.40
N LEU A 60 -13.99 5.79 2.57
CA LEU A 60 -12.71 6.38 2.93
C LEU A 60 -12.44 7.52 1.95
N ARG A 61 -12.05 8.69 2.45
CA ARG A 61 -11.77 9.87 1.63
C ARG A 61 -10.35 10.33 1.87
N GLU A 62 -9.53 10.28 0.82
CA GLU A 62 -8.10 10.59 0.87
C GLU A 62 -7.39 9.97 2.10
N TRP A 63 -7.77 8.75 2.47
CA TRP A 63 -7.30 8.12 3.70
C TRP A 63 -5.87 7.57 3.50
N PRO A 64 -4.90 7.95 4.35
CA PRO A 64 -3.50 7.57 4.18
C PRO A 64 -3.19 6.23 4.87
N PHE A 65 -3.11 5.15 4.10
CA PHE A 65 -2.58 3.88 4.58
C PHE A 65 -1.06 3.88 4.49
N VAL A 66 -0.36 3.49 5.55
CA VAL A 66 1.11 3.43 5.59
C VAL A 66 1.56 2.01 5.92
N SER A 67 2.61 1.54 5.25
CA SER A 67 3.24 0.25 5.50
C SER A 67 4.77 0.38 5.50
N VAL A 68 5.42 -0.37 6.39
CA VAL A 68 6.87 -0.64 6.40
C VAL A 68 7.19 -2.06 5.92
N GLY A 69 6.18 -2.84 5.50
CA GLY A 69 6.33 -4.24 5.10
C GLY A 69 7.10 -4.47 3.79
N HIS A 70 7.47 -3.40 3.09
CA HIS A 70 8.24 -3.41 1.84
C HIS A 70 9.66 -2.84 2.04
N TRP A 71 10.13 -2.75 3.29
CA TRP A 71 11.44 -2.16 3.61
C TRP A 71 12.57 -2.83 2.82
N GLY A 72 13.48 -2.03 2.30
CA GLY A 72 14.67 -2.47 1.57
C GLY A 72 14.39 -2.90 0.12
N GLU A 73 13.13 -2.97 -0.30
CA GLU A 73 12.84 -3.28 -1.69
C GLU A 73 13.11 -2.10 -2.62
N ASN A 74 13.42 -2.40 -3.88
CA ASN A 74 13.47 -1.41 -4.94
C ASN A 74 12.03 -1.06 -5.38
N PRO A 75 11.59 0.21 -5.22
CA PRO A 75 10.21 0.58 -5.52
C PRO A 75 9.92 0.76 -7.01
N ASN A 76 10.95 0.72 -7.88
CA ASN A 76 10.80 0.94 -9.31
C ASN A 76 10.04 -0.21 -9.97
N GLY A 77 8.92 0.11 -10.63
CA GLY A 77 8.13 -0.86 -11.38
C GLY A 77 6.64 -0.75 -11.11
N VAL A 78 5.93 -1.85 -11.38
CA VAL A 78 4.47 -1.91 -11.26
C VAL A 78 4.06 -2.28 -9.84
N TRP A 79 3.32 -1.37 -9.21
CA TRP A 79 2.57 -1.61 -7.99
C TRP A 79 1.14 -2.02 -8.31
N LYS A 80 0.63 -3.01 -7.58
CA LYS A 80 -0.75 -3.48 -7.70
C LYS A 80 -1.49 -3.19 -6.39
N LEU A 81 -2.55 -2.39 -6.46
CA LEU A 81 -3.49 -2.18 -5.37
C LEU A 81 -4.76 -2.98 -5.68
N GLU A 82 -5.16 -3.84 -4.75
CA GLU A 82 -6.40 -4.62 -4.86
C GLU A 82 -7.36 -4.18 -3.74
N ALA A 83 -8.52 -3.69 -4.14
CA ALA A 83 -9.62 -3.37 -3.25
C ALA A 83 -10.72 -4.41 -3.41
N MET A 84 -11.06 -5.10 -2.33
CA MET A 84 -12.03 -6.18 -2.31
C MET A 84 -13.17 -5.84 -1.36
N SER A 85 -14.40 -6.19 -1.75
CA SER A 85 -15.56 -6.18 -0.86
C SER A 85 -15.80 -7.60 -0.35
N MET A 86 -15.52 -7.83 0.94
CA MET A 86 -15.59 -9.15 1.58
C MET A 86 -17.02 -9.48 2.05
N SER A 87 -17.98 -9.39 1.14
CA SER A 87 -19.39 -9.67 1.40
C SER A 87 -19.67 -11.16 1.64
N HIS A 88 -20.47 -11.47 2.67
CA HIS A 88 -21.12 -12.77 2.81
C HIS A 88 -22.57 -12.66 2.34
N ASN A 89 -22.91 -13.25 1.18
CA ASN A 89 -24.22 -13.61 0.58
C ASN A 89 -25.44 -12.64 0.67
N LYS A 90 -25.57 -11.78 1.69
CA LYS A 90 -26.60 -10.75 1.88
C LYS A 90 -26.20 -9.38 1.33
N ASP A 91 -24.89 -9.10 1.25
CA ASP A 91 -24.34 -7.81 0.81
C ASP A 91 -23.80 -7.87 -0.64
N ALA A 92 -24.14 -8.90 -1.44
CA ALA A 92 -23.58 -9.15 -2.78
C ALA A 92 -23.82 -8.02 -3.81
N LYS A 93 -24.63 -7.02 -3.46
CA LYS A 93 -24.91 -5.82 -4.26
C LYS A 93 -24.20 -4.56 -3.77
N ALA A 94 -23.39 -4.64 -2.70
CA ALA A 94 -22.59 -3.53 -2.22
C ALA A 94 -21.42 -3.28 -3.19
N LEU A 95 -21.68 -2.50 -4.25
CA LEU A 95 -20.64 -2.04 -5.16
C LEU A 95 -19.85 -0.92 -4.48
N GLY A 96 -18.53 -1.10 -4.42
CA GLY A 96 -17.60 -0.03 -4.04
C GLY A 96 -17.03 0.64 -5.27
N VAL A 97 -16.71 1.94 -5.16
CA VAL A 97 -16.06 2.71 -6.22
C VAL A 97 -14.75 3.27 -5.68
N LEU A 98 -13.63 2.80 -6.21
CA LEU A 98 -12.30 3.37 -5.96
C LEU A 98 -12.09 4.52 -6.95
N SER A 99 -12.18 5.76 -6.48
CA SER A 99 -12.15 6.97 -7.32
C SER A 99 -10.82 7.71 -7.28
N PHE A 100 -9.99 7.48 -6.27
CA PHE A 100 -8.68 8.10 -6.14
C PHE A 100 -7.65 7.13 -5.56
N VAL A 101 -6.44 7.16 -6.10
CA VAL A 101 -5.27 6.45 -5.58
C VAL A 101 -4.02 7.29 -5.80
N ARG A 102 -3.23 7.51 -4.74
CA ARG A 102 -1.89 8.06 -4.82
C ARG A 102 -0.93 7.19 -4.03
N LEU A 103 0.20 6.84 -4.65
CA LEU A 103 1.31 6.14 -4.00
C LEU A 103 2.44 7.13 -3.75
N THR A 104 2.89 7.18 -2.49
CA THR A 104 4.08 7.93 -2.08
C THR A 104 5.08 6.94 -1.47
N ALA A 105 6.28 6.89 -2.04
CA ALA A 105 7.39 6.11 -1.50
C ALA A 105 8.32 7.02 -0.71
N HIS A 106 8.75 6.56 0.46
CA HIS A 106 9.81 7.18 1.24
C HIS A 106 10.95 6.19 1.39
N GLY A 107 12.17 6.69 1.25
CA GLY A 107 13.37 5.91 1.46
C GLY A 107 14.60 6.61 0.90
N THR A 108 15.62 5.83 0.59
CA THR A 108 16.94 6.35 0.24
C THR A 108 17.34 6.00 -1.19
N LYS A 109 18.24 6.83 -1.75
CA LYS A 109 18.89 6.54 -3.03
C LYS A 109 19.92 5.43 -2.90
N ASP A 110 20.72 5.48 -1.84
CA ASP A 110 21.77 4.51 -1.53
C ASP A 110 21.27 3.46 -0.54
N ASP A 111 21.88 2.27 -0.58
CA ASP A 111 21.51 1.16 0.31
C ASP A 111 21.77 1.55 1.78
N PRO A 112 20.72 1.60 2.64
CA PRO A 112 20.87 2.01 4.02
C PRO A 112 21.60 0.96 4.88
N LEU A 113 21.77 -0.27 4.38
CA LEU A 113 22.47 -1.36 5.08
C LEU A 113 23.91 -1.54 4.62
N LYS A 114 24.33 -0.83 3.57
CA LYS A 114 25.71 -0.82 3.14
C LYS A 114 26.58 -0.20 4.24
N ASP A 115 27.61 -0.95 4.65
CA ASP A 115 28.56 -0.61 5.71
C ASP A 115 27.96 -0.53 7.14
N ASN A 116 26.78 -1.11 7.37
CA ASN A 116 26.13 -1.10 8.68
C ASN A 116 26.72 -2.18 9.62
N ALA A 117 27.67 -1.77 10.47
CA ALA A 117 28.39 -2.64 11.43
C ALA A 117 27.51 -3.29 12.52
N PHE A 118 26.20 -3.01 12.55
CA PHE A 118 25.26 -3.47 13.56
C PHE A 118 24.24 -4.52 13.07
N ILE A 119 24.23 -4.83 11.77
CA ILE A 119 23.42 -5.95 11.26
C ILE A 119 24.31 -7.19 11.18
N LEU A 120 24.01 -8.17 12.04
CA LEU A 120 24.65 -9.48 11.96
C LEU A 120 24.19 -10.15 10.66
N HIS A 121 25.11 -10.33 9.72
CA HIS A 121 24.89 -11.21 8.58
C HIS A 121 24.72 -12.64 9.10
N THR A 122 23.49 -13.10 9.29
CA THR A 122 23.23 -14.53 9.49
C THR A 122 23.34 -15.23 8.14
N VAL A 123 24.42 -16.01 8.01
CA VAL A 123 24.62 -17.05 6.98
C VAL A 123 23.59 -18.16 7.10
#